data_AF-A0A9E5HYV8-F1
#
_entry.id   AF-A0A9E5HYV8-F1
#
_cell.length_a   1.000
_cell.length_b   1.000
_cell.length_c   1.000
_cell.angle_alpha   90.00
_cell.angle_beta   90.00
_cell.angle_gamma   90.00
#
_symmetry.space_group_name_H-M   'P 1'
#
loop_
_entity.id
_entity.type
_entity.pdbx_description
1 polymer ?
#
loop_
_entity_poly.entity_id
_entity_poly.type
_entity_poly.pdbx_seq_one_letter_code
_entity_poly.pdbx_strand_id
1 'polypeptide(L)'
;LAGLKCAMIITENEMLKNRINEMPLSVAFRASLFGAVAATAAFSNATGWLDEALKTLDQNRNLIRTLIDTKIPAIKYRVPDFGYLAWLDLSNLNLGDDPTKTLLEQGKLAVNSGTMYSPTHKNFIRLNFGTSSEIIEEAFHRILRCI
;
A
#
# COMPACT_ATOMS: atom_id res chain seq x y z
N LEU A 1 5.35 0.96 -12.85
CA LEU A 1 5.17 2.34 -13.38
C LEU A 1 5.82 3.43 -12.53
N ALA A 2 5.73 3.44 -11.19
CA ALA A 2 6.20 4.57 -10.37
C ALA A 2 7.63 5.08 -10.66
N GLY A 3 8.59 4.17 -10.85
CA GLY A 3 9.97 4.52 -11.20
C GLY A 3 10.17 5.14 -12.59
N LEU A 4 9.15 5.08 -13.47
CA LEU A 4 9.18 5.65 -14.81
C LEU A 4 8.68 7.10 -14.87
N LYS A 5 8.21 7.68 -13.76
CA LYS A 5 7.97 9.14 -13.61
C LYS A 5 7.07 9.77 -14.68
N CYS A 6 5.80 9.38 -14.73
CA CYS A 6 4.77 10.06 -15.50
C CYS A 6 3.46 10.07 -14.71
N ALA A 7 2.80 11.23 -14.66
CA ALA A 7 1.51 11.45 -14.04
C ALA A 7 0.73 12.45 -14.90
N MET A 8 -0.59 12.53 -14.70
CA MET A 8 -1.48 13.42 -15.44
C MET A 8 -2.31 14.26 -14.47
N ILE A 9 -2.65 15.47 -14.90
CA ILE A 9 -3.62 16.34 -14.23
C ILE A 9 -4.81 16.47 -15.17
N ILE A 10 -5.99 16.07 -14.71
CA ILE A 10 -7.25 16.22 -15.45
C ILE A 10 -8.03 17.35 -14.78
N THR A 11 -8.48 18.32 -15.56
CA THR A 11 -9.21 19.50 -15.06
C THR A 11 -10.65 19.46 -15.57
N GLU A 12 -11.58 19.90 -14.73
CA GLU A 12 -13.01 19.86 -15.03
C GLU A 12 -13.45 20.95 -16.03
N ASN A 13 -12.77 22.12 -16.01
CA ASN A 13 -13.15 23.29 -16.81
C ASN A 13 -11.93 24.15 -17.17
N GLU A 14 -12.14 25.06 -18.12
CA GLU A 14 -11.08 25.94 -18.65
C GLU A 14 -10.49 26.88 -17.57
N MET A 15 -11.28 27.30 -16.57
CA MET A 15 -10.76 28.11 -15.47
C MET A 15 -9.66 27.36 -14.68
N LEU A 16 -9.92 26.10 -14.31
CA LEU A 16 -8.93 25.27 -13.62
C LEU A 16 -7.74 24.93 -14.51
N LYS A 17 -7.98 24.65 -15.80
CA LYS A 17 -6.92 24.39 -16.79
C LYS A 17 -5.97 25.58 -16.92
N ASN A 18 -6.51 26.80 -17.03
CA ASN A 18 -5.71 28.02 -17.09
C ASN A 18 -4.87 28.20 -15.82
N ARG A 19 -5.45 27.94 -14.64
CA ARG A 19 -4.72 27.99 -13.37
C ARG A 19 -3.59 26.96 -13.29
N ILE A 20 -3.79 25.73 -13.79
CA ILE A 20 -2.73 24.71 -13.83
C ILE A 20 -1.64 25.09 -14.84
N ASN A 21 -1.97 25.74 -15.95
CA ASN A 21 -1.01 26.20 -16.95
C ASN A 21 -0.09 27.33 -16.46
N GLU A 22 -0.41 27.98 -15.34
CA GLU A 22 0.49 28.94 -14.67
C GLU A 22 1.64 28.26 -13.89
N MET A 23 1.60 26.93 -13.73
CA MET A 23 2.70 26.20 -13.09
C MET A 23 4.02 26.37 -13.85
N PRO A 24 5.18 26.29 -13.17
CA PRO A 24 6.47 26.37 -13.84
C PRO A 24 6.58 25.35 -14.97
N LEU A 25 7.17 25.76 -16.10
CA LEU A 25 7.38 24.90 -17.28
C LEU A 25 8.02 23.55 -16.94
N SER A 26 8.85 23.50 -15.89
CA SER A 26 9.47 22.27 -15.40
C SER A 26 8.48 21.21 -14.92
N VAL A 27 7.25 21.57 -14.54
CA VAL A 27 6.20 20.61 -14.18
C VAL A 27 5.77 19.81 -15.40
N ALA A 28 5.61 20.46 -16.56
CA ALA A 28 5.25 19.80 -17.81
C ALA A 28 6.42 19.02 -18.43
N PHE A 29 7.64 19.56 -18.40
CA PHE A 29 8.79 18.98 -19.10
C PHE A 29 9.56 17.89 -18.34
N ARG A 30 9.18 17.58 -17.09
CA ARG A 30 9.87 16.55 -16.29
C ARG A 30 9.22 15.17 -16.33
N ALA A 31 8.13 15.00 -17.08
CA ALA A 31 7.62 13.67 -17.38
C ALA A 31 8.64 12.91 -18.24
N SER A 32 8.99 11.70 -17.83
CA SER A 32 9.89 10.85 -18.59
C SER A 32 9.24 10.38 -19.89
N LEU A 33 9.99 10.35 -20.98
CA LEU A 33 9.55 9.75 -22.25
C LEU A 33 9.16 8.28 -22.07
N PHE A 34 9.95 7.50 -21.33
CA PHE A 34 9.60 6.11 -21.01
C PHE A 34 8.35 6.02 -20.13
N GLY A 35 8.15 6.99 -19.24
CA GLY A 35 6.95 7.09 -18.43
C GLY A 35 5.70 7.35 -19.27
N ALA A 36 5.77 8.25 -20.24
CA ALA A 36 4.67 8.56 -21.15
C ALA A 36 4.30 7.35 -22.02
N VAL A 37 5.29 6.66 -22.58
CA VAL A 37 5.07 5.42 -23.36
C VAL A 37 4.43 4.33 -22.48
N ALA A 38 4.96 4.12 -21.28
CA ALA A 38 4.45 3.09 -20.37
C ALA A 38 3.03 3.42 -19.87
N ALA A 39 2.73 4.68 -19.56
CA ALA A 39 1.39 5.12 -19.19
C ALA A 39 0.40 4.92 -20.34
N THR A 40 0.78 5.28 -21.57
CA THR A 40 -0.05 5.07 -22.76
C THR A 40 -0.38 3.59 -22.96
N ALA A 41 0.62 2.71 -22.86
CA ALA A 41 0.42 1.27 -22.97
C ALA A 41 -0.50 0.73 -21.85
N ALA A 42 -0.32 1.21 -20.61
CA ALA A 42 -1.13 0.81 -19.48
C ALA A 42 -2.61 1.20 -19.67
N PHE A 43 -2.90 2.44 -20.06
CA PHE A 43 -4.29 2.89 -20.28
C PHE A 43 -4.94 2.27 -21.51
N SER A 44 -4.17 1.93 -22.54
CA SER A 44 -4.73 1.39 -23.79
C SER A 44 -4.99 -0.12 -23.72
N ASN A 45 -4.13 -0.87 -23.03
CA ASN A 45 -4.05 -2.32 -23.22
C ASN A 45 -4.03 -3.15 -21.92
N ALA A 46 -3.97 -2.54 -20.73
CA ALA A 46 -3.73 -3.28 -19.48
C ALA A 46 -4.99 -3.58 -18.65
N THR A 47 -6.21 -3.34 -19.15
CA THR A 47 -7.45 -3.58 -18.39
C THR A 47 -7.57 -5.02 -17.92
N GLY A 48 -7.32 -6.01 -18.79
CA GLY A 48 -7.40 -7.42 -18.39
C GLY A 48 -6.36 -7.81 -17.32
N TRP A 49 -5.17 -7.21 -17.36
CA TRP A 49 -4.18 -7.38 -16.29
C TRP A 49 -4.65 -6.73 -14.98
N LEU A 50 -5.26 -5.54 -15.06
CA LEU A 50 -5.78 -4.83 -13.91
C LEU A 50 -6.91 -5.61 -13.23
N ASP A 51 -7.82 -6.21 -14.00
CA ASP A 51 -8.93 -7.01 -13.48
C ASP A 51 -8.42 -8.21 -12.65
N GLU A 52 -7.44 -8.95 -13.16
CA GLU A 52 -6.82 -10.05 -12.43
C GLU A 52 -6.00 -9.57 -11.22
N ALA A 53 -5.33 -8.43 -11.33
CA ALA A 53 -4.63 -7.82 -10.19
C ALA A 53 -5.62 -7.43 -9.08
N LEU A 54 -6.76 -6.83 -9.41
CA LEU A 54 -7.80 -6.47 -8.45
C LEU A 54 -8.41 -7.70 -7.78
N LYS A 55 -8.66 -8.77 -8.53
CA LYS A 55 -9.11 -10.05 -7.98
C LYS A 55 -8.10 -10.63 -6.98
N THR A 56 -6.82 -10.60 -7.33
CA THR A 56 -5.74 -11.06 -6.44
C THR A 56 -5.68 -10.21 -5.16
N LEU A 57 -5.79 -8.88 -5.28
CA LEU A 57 -5.81 -7.98 -4.12
C LEU A 57 -7.03 -8.19 -3.21
N ASP A 58 -8.19 -8.47 -3.79
CA ASP A 58 -9.39 -8.82 -3.04
C ASP A 58 -9.24 -10.14 -2.27
N GLN A 59 -8.66 -11.16 -2.91
CA GLN A 59 -8.32 -12.42 -2.24
C GLN A 59 -7.33 -12.19 -1.10
N ASN A 60 -6.28 -11.39 -1.33
CA ASN A 60 -5.25 -11.11 -0.34
C ASN A 60 -5.78 -10.35 0.89
N ARG A 61 -6.63 -9.33 0.72
CA ARG A 61 -7.21 -8.60 1.88
C ARG A 61 -8.13 -9.51 2.72
N ASN A 62 -8.82 -10.46 2.08
CA ASN A 62 -9.64 -11.45 2.77
C ASN A 62 -8.79 -12.55 3.43
N LEU A 63 -7.67 -12.96 2.81
CA LEU A 63 -6.70 -13.86 3.43
C LEU A 63 -6.14 -13.26 4.72
N ILE A 64 -5.80 -11.98 4.74
CA ILE A 64 -5.36 -11.27 5.95
C ILE A 64 -6.42 -11.36 7.05
N ARG A 65 -7.70 -11.11 6.75
CA ARG A 65 -8.80 -11.26 7.72
C ARG A 65 -8.84 -12.66 8.29
N THR A 66 -8.80 -13.69 7.43
CA THR A 66 -8.79 -15.10 7.83
C THR A 66 -7.60 -15.45 8.71
N LEU A 67 -6.40 -14.99 8.38
CA LEU A 67 -5.19 -15.24 9.18
C LEU A 67 -5.27 -14.56 10.55
N ILE A 68 -5.81 -13.34 10.63
CA ILE A 68 -6.07 -12.67 11.89
C ILE A 68 -7.08 -13.45 12.73
N ASP A 69 -8.23 -13.81 12.17
CA ASP A 69 -9.29 -14.56 12.89
C ASP A 69 -8.78 -15.90 13.43
N THR A 70 -8.00 -16.62 12.63
CA THR A 70 -7.61 -18.00 12.94
C THR A 70 -6.30 -18.11 13.72
N LYS A 71 -5.41 -17.12 13.63
CA LYS A 71 -4.05 -17.18 14.22
C LYS A 71 -3.77 -16.08 15.23
N ILE A 72 -4.20 -14.84 14.99
CA ILE A 72 -3.85 -13.68 15.82
C ILE A 72 -5.05 -12.74 16.04
N PRO A 73 -6.14 -13.21 16.70
CA PRO A 73 -7.40 -12.46 16.80
C PRO A 73 -7.27 -11.15 17.59
N ALA A 74 -6.15 -10.95 18.30
CA ALA A 74 -5.83 -9.72 19.00
C ALA A 74 -5.52 -8.53 18.06
N ILE A 75 -5.15 -8.77 16.80
CA ILE A 75 -4.95 -7.71 15.80
C ILE A 75 -6.31 -7.15 15.37
N LYS A 76 -6.49 -5.83 15.45
CA LYS A 76 -7.69 -5.20 14.86
C LYS A 76 -7.41 -4.83 13.41
N TYR A 77 -8.35 -5.22 12.55
CA TYR A 77 -8.26 -5.00 11.11
C TYR A 77 -9.64 -4.70 10.52
N ARG A 78 -9.72 -3.56 9.83
CA ARG A 78 -10.83 -3.24 8.92
C ARG A 78 -10.36 -3.58 7.51
N VAL A 79 -11.08 -4.48 6.83
CA VAL A 79 -10.82 -4.79 5.43
C VAL A 79 -10.93 -3.49 4.61
N PRO A 80 -9.88 -3.06 3.89
CA PRO A 80 -9.88 -1.81 3.14
C PRO A 80 -10.74 -1.96 1.90
N ASP A 81 -11.46 -0.90 1.53
CA ASP A 81 -12.34 -0.90 0.36
C ASP A 81 -11.55 -0.87 -0.96
N PHE A 82 -10.33 -0.32 -0.94
CA PHE A 82 -9.47 -0.13 -2.10
C PHE A 82 -7.98 -0.20 -1.75
N GLY A 83 -7.15 -0.33 -2.79
CA GLY A 83 -5.69 -0.34 -2.69
C GLY A 83 -5.13 -1.69 -2.24
N TYR A 84 -3.84 -1.69 -1.91
CA TYR A 84 -3.06 -2.89 -1.56
C TYR A 84 -2.35 -2.75 -0.21
N LEU A 85 -2.87 -1.90 0.68
CA LEU A 85 -2.26 -1.56 1.96
C LEU A 85 -3.25 -1.83 3.10
N ALA A 86 -2.90 -2.75 4.00
CA ALA A 86 -3.68 -3.06 5.20
C ALA A 86 -3.20 -2.20 6.37
N TRP A 87 -4.16 -1.67 7.13
CA TRP A 87 -3.90 -0.91 8.36
C TRP A 87 -4.24 -1.78 9.56
N LEU A 88 -3.22 -2.17 10.32
CA LEU A 88 -3.33 -3.17 11.39
C LEU A 88 -3.01 -2.51 12.74
N ASP A 89 -3.90 -2.67 13.71
CA ASP A 89 -3.69 -2.28 15.11
C ASP A 89 -3.09 -3.46 15.89
N LEU A 90 -1.86 -3.30 16.38
CA LEU A 90 -1.14 -4.32 17.13
C LEU A 90 -1.14 -4.04 18.64
N SER A 91 -1.96 -3.11 19.12
CA SER A 91 -1.96 -2.66 20.54
C SER A 91 -2.14 -3.78 21.56
N ASN A 92 -2.79 -4.88 21.18
CA ASN A 92 -3.03 -6.03 22.04
C ASN A 92 -1.95 -7.13 21.96
N LEU A 93 -0.85 -6.92 21.23
CA LEU A 93 0.21 -7.92 21.04
C LEU A 93 1.43 -7.73 21.94
N ASN A 94 1.48 -6.68 22.76
CA ASN A 94 2.60 -6.41 23.69
C ASN A 94 4.00 -6.40 23.03
N LEU A 95 4.11 -5.95 21.78
CA LEU A 95 5.36 -5.94 20.99
C LEU A 95 6.37 -4.84 21.40
N GLY A 96 6.20 -4.23 22.58
CA GLY A 96 7.00 -3.10 23.07
C GLY A 96 6.52 -1.73 22.57
N ASP A 97 7.32 -0.69 22.82
CA ASP A 97 6.98 0.71 22.51
C ASP A 97 6.93 1.02 21.02
N ASP A 98 7.70 0.28 20.21
CA ASP A 98 7.72 0.37 18.76
C ASP A 98 7.59 -1.04 18.15
N PRO A 99 6.37 -1.48 17.81
CA PRO A 99 6.14 -2.77 17.18
C PRO A 99 6.91 -2.93 15.86
N THR A 100 7.17 -1.86 15.12
CA THR A 100 7.89 -1.97 13.83
C THR A 100 9.34 -2.35 14.01
N LYS A 101 9.98 -1.88 15.08
CA LYS A 101 11.33 -2.29 15.45
C LYS A 101 11.37 -3.77 15.80
N THR A 102 10.47 -4.23 16.66
CA THR A 102 10.36 -5.65 17.04
C THR A 102 10.13 -6.56 15.83
N LEU A 103 9.19 -6.19 14.96
CA LEU A 103 8.89 -6.93 13.74
C LEU A 103 10.08 -6.96 12.76
N LEU A 104 10.84 -5.86 12.64
CA LEU A 104 12.01 -5.81 11.77
C LEU A 104 13.17 -6.64 12.34
N GLU A 105 13.52 -6.44 13.61
CA GLU A 105 14.72 -7.01 14.22
C GLU A 105 14.54 -8.51 14.50
N GLN A 106 13.40 -8.92 15.05
CA GLN A 106 13.11 -10.29 15.44
C GLN A 106 12.37 -11.04 14.32
N GLY A 107 11.29 -10.44 13.81
CA GLY A 107 10.44 -11.06 12.79
C GLY A 107 11.02 -11.00 11.39
N LYS A 108 12.06 -10.20 11.14
CA LYS A 108 12.59 -9.91 9.79
C LYS A 108 11.49 -9.45 8.84
N LEU A 109 10.53 -8.68 9.35
CA LEU A 109 9.38 -8.16 8.62
C LEU A 109 9.43 -6.63 8.60
N ALA A 110 9.73 -6.07 7.43
CA ALA A 110 9.74 -4.62 7.23
C ALA A 110 8.32 -4.11 6.89
N VAL A 111 7.82 -3.17 7.71
CA VAL A 111 6.51 -2.53 7.55
C VAL A 111 6.65 -1.03 7.81
N ASN A 112 5.70 -0.22 7.33
CA ASN A 112 5.69 1.20 7.66
C ASN A 112 5.05 1.41 9.05
N SER A 113 5.71 2.19 9.89
CA SER A 113 5.18 2.58 11.20
C SER A 113 3.99 3.52 11.06
N GLY A 114 2.99 3.33 11.92
CA GLY A 114 1.80 4.15 11.94
C GLY A 114 2.07 5.59 12.33
N THR A 115 3.17 5.85 13.06
CA THR A 115 3.63 7.19 13.44
C THR A 115 3.98 8.07 12.24
N MET A 116 4.29 7.48 11.08
CA MET A 116 4.46 8.23 9.83
C MET A 116 3.17 8.87 9.33
N TYR A 117 2.01 8.42 9.81
CA TYR A 117 0.68 8.92 9.41
C TYR A 117 -0.03 9.68 10.53
N SER A 118 0.25 9.36 11.81
CA SER A 118 -0.11 10.20 12.96
C SER A 118 0.61 9.73 14.24
N PRO A 119 1.06 10.64 15.14
CA PRO A 119 1.66 10.29 16.43
C PRO A 119 0.81 9.38 17.33
N THR A 120 -0.53 9.43 17.18
CA THR A 120 -1.46 8.60 17.97
C THR A 120 -1.47 7.14 17.55
N HIS A 121 -0.84 6.79 16.43
CA HIS A 121 -0.85 5.45 15.84
C HIS A 121 0.45 4.67 16.10
N LYS A 122 1.05 4.82 17.30
CA LYS A 122 2.30 4.15 17.66
C LYS A 122 2.28 2.63 17.55
N ASN A 123 1.12 2.02 17.79
CA ASN A 123 0.92 0.57 17.73
C ASN A 123 0.42 0.06 16.37
N PHE A 124 0.26 0.96 15.39
CA PHE A 124 -0.27 0.59 14.09
C PHE A 124 0.85 0.37 13.09
N ILE A 125 0.59 -0.51 12.14
CA ILE A 125 1.46 -0.73 10.99
C ILE A 125 0.67 -0.65 9.70
N ARG A 126 1.37 -0.28 8.61
CA ARG A 126 0.86 -0.42 7.25
C ARG A 126 1.57 -1.59 6.57
N LEU A 127 0.82 -2.65 6.31
CA LEU A 127 1.29 -3.86 5.63
C LEU A 127 0.93 -3.79 4.14
N ASN A 128 1.89 -4.05 3.25
CA ASN A 128 1.64 -4.12 1.81
C ASN A 128 1.27 -5.55 1.42
N PHE A 129 0.08 -5.74 0.86
CA PHE A 129 -0.44 -7.03 0.41
C PHE A 129 -0.54 -7.15 -1.13
N GLY A 130 0.09 -6.24 -1.87
CA GLY A 130 0.32 -6.35 -3.31
C GLY A 130 1.42 -7.35 -3.63
N THR A 131 1.27 -8.58 -3.16
CA THR A 131 2.25 -9.68 -3.25
C THR A 131 1.52 -11.03 -3.33
N SER A 132 2.24 -12.16 -3.28
CA SER A 132 1.62 -13.48 -3.32
C SER A 132 1.04 -13.91 -1.96
N SER A 133 0.10 -14.86 -1.95
CA SER A 133 -0.49 -15.42 -0.73
C SER A 133 0.56 -16.03 0.20
N GLU A 134 1.57 -16.70 -0.36
CA GLU A 134 2.64 -17.35 0.41
C GLU A 134 3.47 -16.33 1.19
N ILE A 135 3.73 -15.15 0.60
CA ILE A 135 4.46 -14.07 1.27
C ILE A 135 3.60 -13.46 2.38
N ILE A 136 2.28 -13.36 2.19
CA ILE A 136 1.36 -12.89 3.23
C ILE A 136 1.32 -13.88 4.41
N GLU A 137 1.19 -15.18 4.13
CA GLU A 137 1.21 -16.22 5.17
C GLU A 137 2.53 -16.21 5.95
N GLU A 138 3.67 -16.13 5.26
CA GLU A 138 4.98 -16.03 5.90
C GLU A 138 5.12 -14.75 6.73
N ALA A 139 4.56 -13.61 6.29
CA ALA A 139 4.53 -12.40 7.11
C ALA A 139 3.76 -12.61 8.42
N PHE A 140 2.64 -13.32 8.40
CA PHE A 140 1.88 -13.66 9.60
C PHE A 140 2.63 -14.67 10.50
N HIS A 141 3.32 -15.65 9.93
CA HIS A 141 4.21 -16.53 10.70
C HIS A 141 5.34 -15.75 11.38
N ARG A 142 5.89 -14.72 10.73
CA ARG A 142 6.91 -13.85 11.33
C ARG A 142 6.37 -13.01 12.48
N ILE A 143 5.14 -12.48 12.36
CA ILE A 143 4.47 -11.78 13.47
C ILE A 143 4.28 -12.74 14.66
N LEU A 144 3.82 -13.97 14.42
CA LEU A 144 3.64 -14.99 15.46
C LEU A 144 4.91 -15.35 16.21
N ARG A 145 6.10 -15.22 15.59
CA ARG A 145 7.39 -15.48 16.25
C ARG A 145 7.84 -14.35 17.18
N CYS A 146 7.21 -13.18 17.08
CA CYS A 146 7.54 -12.00 17.88
C CYS A 146 6.64 -11.82 19.10
N ILE A 147 5.55 -12.57 19.19
CA ILE A 147 4.60 -12.52 20.31
C ILE A 147 4.92 -13.57 21.37
#